data_AF-G4V3Q7-F1
#
_entry.id   AF-G4V3Q7-F1
#
_cell.length_a   1.000
_cell.length_b   1.000
_cell.length_c   1.000
_cell.angle_alpha   90.00
_cell.angle_beta   90.00
_cell.angle_gamma   90.00
#
_symmetry.space_group_name_H-M   'P 1'
#
loop_
_entity.id
_entity.type
_entity.pdbx_description
1 polymer ?
#
loop_
_entity_poly.entity_id
_entity_poly.type
_entity_poly.pdbx_seq_one_letter_code
_entity_poly.pdbx_strand_id
1 'polypeptide(L)'
;MHCGLLCRFLWLWPFLVYIEAVPIQKVQDDTKILIKTIVTRINNIPHMQSVSSKQTVTGLDFIPRLHTALTLSKMEQTLAVYQQILTALSSRNVIQISNDLENLQDLLHLLAFRRCPFLQDSSPKTLEGLGGVLETSYSMEVVALRRLQGFLQDMLQQLDLSPGC
;
A
#
# COMPACT_ATOMS: atom_id res chain seq x y z
N MET A 1 -3.43 29.61 50.13
CA MET A 1 -2.52 29.94 49.00
C MET A 1 -2.28 28.67 48.18
N HIS A 2 -3.16 28.33 47.22
CA HIS A 2 -3.07 27.08 46.42
C HIS A 2 -3.10 27.34 44.89
N CYS A 3 -3.02 28.60 44.46
CA CYS A 3 -3.13 28.97 43.04
C CYS A 3 -1.83 28.70 42.23
N GLY A 4 -0.68 28.51 42.88
CA GLY A 4 0.61 28.32 42.21
C GLY A 4 0.84 26.93 41.60
N LEU A 5 0.18 25.89 42.14
CA LEU A 5 0.32 24.51 41.64
C LEU A 5 -0.50 24.28 40.36
N LEU A 6 -1.73 24.83 40.27
CA LEU A 6 -2.58 24.73 39.08
C LEU A 6 -1.99 25.48 37.88
N CYS A 7 -1.43 26.69 38.09
CA CYS A 7 -0.78 27.45 37.03
C CYS A 7 0.47 26.77 36.44
N ARG A 8 1.20 25.98 37.25
CA ARG A 8 2.35 25.19 36.77
C ARG A 8 1.94 24.03 35.86
N PHE A 9 0.79 23.39 36.11
CA PHE A 9 0.26 22.34 35.24
C PHE A 9 -0.28 22.90 33.91
N LEU A 10 -0.95 24.07 33.95
CA LEU A 10 -1.39 24.79 32.75
C LEU A 10 -0.23 25.20 31.83
N TRP A 11 0.94 25.51 32.40
CA TRP A 11 2.13 25.91 31.64
C TRP A 11 2.86 24.74 30.95
N LEU A 12 2.59 23.50 31.39
CA LEU A 12 3.11 22.28 30.76
C LEU A 12 2.22 21.78 29.60
N TRP A 13 0.99 22.27 29.47
CA TRP A 13 0.12 21.90 28.35
C TRP A 13 0.66 22.23 26.96
N PRO A 14 1.27 23.40 26.68
CA PRO A 14 1.84 23.65 25.35
C PRO A 14 3.01 22.71 25.02
N PHE A 15 3.75 22.20 26.01
CA PHE A 15 4.83 21.22 25.81
C PHE A 15 4.29 19.81 25.50
N LEU A 16 3.12 19.45 26.03
CA LEU A 16 2.45 18.18 25.72
C LEU A 16 1.73 18.21 24.36
N VAL A 17 1.36 19.40 23.87
CA VAL A 17 0.75 19.58 22.55
C VAL A 17 1.80 19.65 21.43
N TYR A 18 3.08 19.86 21.77
CA TYR A 18 4.22 19.75 20.85
C TYR A 18 4.65 18.27 20.66
N ILE A 19 3.69 17.36 20.47
CA ILE A 19 3.98 16.14 19.74
C ILE A 19 3.86 16.56 18.28
N GLU A 20 4.99 16.90 17.68
CA GLU A 20 5.10 17.31 16.29
C GLU A 20 4.52 16.19 15.41
N ALA A 21 3.25 16.36 15.03
CA ALA A 21 2.59 15.41 14.15
C ALA A 21 3.38 15.37 12.84
N VAL A 22 3.85 14.17 12.46
CA VAL A 22 4.60 13.98 11.22
C VAL A 22 3.85 14.68 10.08
N PRO A 23 4.48 15.62 9.35
CA PRO A 23 3.81 16.37 8.31
C PRO A 23 3.22 15.43 7.26
N ILE A 24 2.00 15.70 6.81
CA ILE A 24 1.33 14.86 5.80
C ILE A 24 2.16 14.72 4.51
N GLN A 25 2.91 15.77 4.17
CA GLN A 25 3.83 15.75 3.03
C GLN A 25 4.94 14.72 3.22
N LYS A 26 5.49 14.59 4.44
CA LYS A 26 6.52 13.62 4.75
C LYS A 26 6.00 12.19 4.58
N VAL A 27 4.79 11.91 5.06
CA VAL A 27 4.16 10.59 4.87
C VAL A 27 3.95 10.30 3.39
N GLN A 28 3.52 11.29 2.60
CA GLN A 28 3.34 11.13 1.16
C GLN A 28 4.66 10.86 0.43
N ASP A 29 5.73 11.56 0.80
CA ASP A 29 7.05 11.36 0.21
C ASP A 29 7.61 9.98 0.56
N ASP A 30 7.47 9.55 1.81
CA ASP A 30 7.88 8.21 2.25
C ASP A 30 7.07 7.12 1.53
N THR A 31 5.77 7.34 1.32
CA THR A 31 4.91 6.45 0.52
C THR A 31 5.45 6.32 -0.91
N LYS A 32 5.78 7.45 -1.56
CA LYS A 32 6.33 7.45 -2.93
C LYS A 32 7.69 6.76 -3.00
N ILE A 33 8.56 6.96 -2.00
CA ILE A 33 9.87 6.31 -1.92
C ILE A 33 9.70 4.79 -1.80
N LEU A 34 8.79 4.33 -0.96
CA LEU A 34 8.53 2.90 -0.79
C LEU A 34 7.96 2.29 -2.07
N ILE A 35 7.00 2.95 -2.73
CA ILE A 35 6.49 2.51 -4.04
C ILE A 35 7.63 2.35 -5.06
N LYS A 36 8.52 3.35 -5.19
CA LYS A 36 9.68 3.28 -6.10
C LYS A 36 10.62 2.13 -5.73
N THR A 37 10.81 1.89 -4.44
CA THR A 37 11.65 0.79 -3.92
C THR A 37 11.07 -0.56 -4.33
N ILE A 38 9.76 -0.76 -4.15
CA ILE A 38 9.07 -2.00 -4.53
C ILE A 38 9.14 -2.23 -6.05
N VAL A 39 8.86 -1.20 -6.85
CA VAL A 39 8.96 -1.28 -8.32
C VAL A 39 10.37 -1.66 -8.76
N THR A 40 11.39 -1.09 -8.12
CA THR A 40 12.80 -1.42 -8.38
C THR A 40 13.10 -2.86 -7.98
N ARG A 41 12.61 -3.32 -6.83
CA ARG A 41 12.76 -4.71 -6.37
C ARG A 41 12.15 -5.69 -7.37
N ILE A 42 10.94 -5.42 -7.87
CA ILE A 42 10.29 -6.24 -8.92
C ILE A 42 11.14 -6.29 -10.19
N ASN A 43 11.65 -5.15 -10.66
CA ASN A 43 12.51 -5.10 -11.86
C ASN A 43 13.82 -5.90 -11.72
N ASN A 44 14.34 -5.99 -10.49
CA ASN A 44 15.59 -6.70 -10.21
C ASN A 44 15.40 -8.22 -10.05
N ILE A 45 14.16 -8.72 -10.16
CA ILE A 45 13.91 -10.16 -10.20
C ILE A 45 14.36 -10.71 -11.56
N PRO A 46 15.32 -11.66 -11.61
CA PRO A 46 15.95 -12.09 -12.87
C PRO A 46 14.94 -12.58 -13.93
N HIS A 47 13.92 -13.32 -13.51
CA HIS A 47 12.89 -13.84 -14.41
C HIS A 47 11.83 -12.83 -14.84
N MET A 48 11.78 -11.63 -14.26
CA MET A 48 10.86 -10.59 -14.75
C MET A 48 11.31 -10.06 -16.12
N GLN A 49 12.62 -10.09 -16.42
CA GLN A 49 13.19 -9.43 -17.60
C GLN A 49 12.83 -10.11 -18.93
N SER A 50 12.41 -11.38 -18.91
CA SER A 50 12.12 -12.18 -20.11
C SER A 50 10.66 -12.10 -20.59
N VAL A 51 9.76 -11.47 -19.83
CA VAL A 51 8.32 -11.50 -20.13
C VAL A 51 7.80 -10.09 -20.49
N SER A 52 7.23 -9.98 -21.69
CA SER A 52 6.68 -8.75 -22.26
C SER A 52 5.36 -8.35 -21.57
N SER A 53 5.18 -7.05 -21.30
CA SER A 53 4.03 -6.47 -20.60
C SER A 53 2.68 -6.60 -21.33
N LYS A 54 2.68 -7.05 -22.60
CA LYS A 54 1.47 -7.21 -23.43
C LYS A 54 0.81 -8.58 -23.36
N GLN A 55 1.30 -9.51 -22.54
CA GLN A 55 0.79 -10.88 -22.56
C GLN A 55 -0.59 -10.97 -21.88
N THR A 56 -1.63 -11.16 -22.71
CA THR A 56 -3.00 -11.43 -22.25
C THR A 56 -3.08 -12.89 -21.79
N VAL A 57 -2.93 -13.13 -20.50
CA VAL A 57 -3.06 -14.48 -19.92
C VAL A 57 -4.50 -14.68 -19.46
N THR A 58 -5.22 -15.57 -20.15
CA THR A 58 -6.59 -16.01 -19.81
C THR A 58 -6.58 -16.85 -18.53
N GLY A 59 -7.59 -16.73 -17.66
CA GLY A 59 -7.69 -17.51 -16.41
C GLY A 59 -7.07 -16.86 -15.16
N LEU A 60 -6.51 -15.65 -15.30
CA LEU A 60 -5.98 -14.83 -14.19
C LEU A 60 -6.86 -13.59 -13.93
N ASP A 61 -8.18 -13.73 -14.11
CA ASP A 61 -9.14 -12.63 -13.94
C ASP A 61 -9.27 -12.16 -12.47
N PHE A 62 -8.82 -12.98 -11.51
CA PHE A 62 -8.77 -12.63 -10.10
C PHE A 62 -7.69 -11.60 -9.75
N ILE A 63 -6.66 -11.42 -10.60
CA ILE A 63 -5.61 -10.43 -10.33
C ILE A 63 -6.13 -9.04 -10.74
N PRO A 64 -6.19 -8.07 -9.82
CA PRO A 64 -6.74 -6.74 -10.10
C PRO A 64 -6.17 -6.12 -11.38
N ARG A 65 -7.06 -5.52 -12.19
CA ARG A 65 -6.66 -4.76 -13.38
C ARG A 65 -6.22 -3.34 -12.99
N LEU A 66 -5.49 -2.68 -13.88
CA LEU A 66 -5.11 -1.27 -13.70
C LEU A 66 -6.37 -0.39 -13.73
N HIS A 67 -6.44 0.57 -12.80
CA HIS A 67 -7.60 1.46 -12.65
C HIS A 67 -7.16 2.90 -12.93
N THR A 68 -7.90 3.59 -13.79
CA THR A 68 -7.58 4.98 -14.22
C THR A 68 -7.97 6.06 -13.20
N ALA A 69 -8.80 5.73 -12.20
CA ALA A 69 -9.21 6.65 -11.13
C ALA A 69 -9.09 5.97 -9.76
N LEU A 70 -7.96 6.19 -9.08
CA LEU A 70 -7.63 5.58 -7.79
C LEU A 70 -7.91 6.55 -6.65
N THR A 71 -8.87 6.21 -5.80
CA THR A 71 -9.01 6.81 -4.48
C THR A 71 -8.14 6.09 -3.46
N LEU A 72 -7.83 6.72 -2.32
CA LEU A 72 -7.05 6.10 -1.25
C LEU A 72 -7.67 4.77 -0.78
N SER A 73 -9.00 4.71 -0.65
CA SER A 73 -9.72 3.47 -0.29
C SER A 73 -9.53 2.35 -1.32
N LYS A 74 -9.61 2.69 -2.62
CA LYS A 74 -9.37 1.69 -3.69
C LYS A 74 -7.93 1.23 -3.73
N MET A 75 -6.99 2.12 -3.39
CA MET A 75 -5.58 1.77 -3.28
C MET A 75 -5.38 0.74 -2.17
N GLU A 76 -5.88 0.98 -0.97
CA GLU A 76 -5.81 0.04 0.17
C GLU A 76 -6.43 -1.31 -0.18
N GLN A 77 -7.67 -1.32 -0.71
CA GLN A 77 -8.36 -2.55 -1.08
C GLN A 77 -7.56 -3.37 -2.11
N THR A 78 -7.01 -2.71 -3.12
CA THR A 78 -6.25 -3.40 -4.17
C THR A 78 -4.93 -3.94 -3.63
N LEU A 79 -4.24 -3.21 -2.74
CA LEU A 79 -3.03 -3.68 -2.07
C LEU A 79 -3.30 -4.91 -1.19
N ALA A 80 -4.40 -4.93 -0.45
CA ALA A 80 -4.81 -6.08 0.36
C ALA A 80 -5.03 -7.35 -0.50
N VAL A 81 -5.64 -7.20 -1.69
CA VAL A 81 -5.80 -8.31 -2.64
C VAL A 81 -4.43 -8.81 -3.13
N TYR A 82 -3.51 -7.90 -3.48
CA TYR A 82 -2.16 -8.30 -3.87
C TYR A 82 -1.42 -9.00 -2.72
N GLN A 83 -1.56 -8.54 -1.48
CA GLN A 83 -0.94 -9.19 -0.32
C GLN A 83 -1.43 -10.64 -0.16
N GLN A 84 -2.73 -10.89 -0.36
CA GLN A 84 -3.27 -12.25 -0.35
C GLN A 84 -2.69 -13.11 -1.48
N ILE A 85 -2.61 -12.57 -2.71
CA ILE A 85 -2.01 -13.27 -3.86
C ILE A 85 -0.53 -13.59 -3.59
N LEU A 86 0.25 -12.63 -3.10
CA LEU A 86 1.67 -12.81 -2.81
C LEU A 86 1.92 -13.82 -1.70
N THR A 87 1.08 -13.82 -0.66
CA THR A 87 1.14 -14.80 0.44
C THR A 87 1.03 -16.24 -0.08
N ALA A 88 0.21 -16.47 -1.11
CA ALA A 88 0.03 -17.78 -1.71
C ALA A 88 1.14 -18.21 -2.68
N LEU A 89 1.93 -17.28 -3.25
CA LEU A 89 2.98 -17.59 -4.24
C LEU A 89 4.31 -18.06 -3.61
N SER A 90 4.55 -17.76 -2.33
CA SER A 90 5.59 -18.35 -1.47
C SER A 90 7.07 -18.36 -1.96
N SER A 91 7.49 -17.44 -2.84
CA SER A 91 8.92 -17.31 -3.26
C SER A 91 9.70 -16.27 -2.44
N ARG A 92 11.04 -16.40 -2.36
CA ARG A 92 11.90 -15.51 -1.53
C ARG A 92 11.73 -14.02 -1.88
N ASN A 93 11.65 -13.69 -3.17
CA ASN A 93 11.46 -12.31 -3.62
C ASN A 93 10.05 -11.82 -3.30
N VAL A 94 9.06 -12.70 -3.44
CA VAL A 94 7.65 -12.41 -3.13
C VAL A 94 7.44 -12.12 -1.65
N ILE A 95 8.11 -12.84 -0.74
CA ILE A 95 8.02 -12.58 0.71
C ILE A 95 8.48 -11.15 1.03
N GLN A 96 9.61 -10.71 0.46
CA GLN A 96 10.11 -9.35 0.69
C GLN A 96 9.16 -8.29 0.13
N ILE A 97 8.64 -8.51 -1.08
CA ILE A 97 7.65 -7.61 -1.69
C ILE A 97 6.37 -7.56 -0.83
N SER A 98 5.92 -8.70 -0.30
CA SER A 98 4.75 -8.78 0.58
C SER A 98 4.94 -7.93 1.84
N ASN A 99 6.11 -7.99 2.48
CA ASN A 99 6.42 -7.16 3.64
C ASN A 99 6.48 -5.67 3.27
N ASP A 100 7.05 -5.34 2.11
CA ASP A 100 7.06 -3.96 1.62
C ASP A 100 5.63 -3.45 1.32
N LEU A 101 4.71 -4.32 0.87
CA LEU A 101 3.30 -3.97 0.66
C LEU A 101 2.53 -3.75 1.97
N GLU A 102 2.87 -4.47 3.04
CA GLU A 102 2.31 -4.23 4.37
C GLU A 102 2.71 -2.84 4.88
N ASN A 103 4.01 -2.52 4.83
CA ASN A 103 4.50 -1.18 5.16
C ASN A 103 3.87 -0.08 4.30
N LEU A 104 3.58 -0.38 3.02
CA LEU A 104 2.90 0.56 2.13
C LEU A 104 1.45 0.80 2.55
N GLN A 105 0.74 -0.25 2.98
CA GLN A 105 -0.61 -0.11 3.51
C GLN A 105 -0.63 0.72 4.79
N ASP A 106 0.35 0.55 5.69
CA ASP A 106 0.44 1.38 6.91
C ASP A 106 0.63 2.87 6.59
N LEU A 107 1.50 3.19 5.64
CA LEU A 107 1.71 4.57 5.19
C LEU A 107 0.46 5.15 4.51
N LEU A 108 -0.22 4.32 3.71
CA LEU A 108 -1.45 4.71 3.03
C LEU A 108 -2.59 4.93 4.01
N HIS A 109 -2.69 4.10 5.05
CA HIS A 109 -3.64 4.26 6.15
C HIS A 109 -3.37 5.54 6.94
N LEU A 110 -2.11 5.84 7.23
CA LEU A 110 -1.73 7.09 7.87
C LEU A 110 -2.06 8.31 7.01
N LEU A 111 -1.90 8.23 5.69
CA LEU A 111 -2.34 9.26 4.75
C LEU A 111 -3.86 9.41 4.74
N ALA A 112 -4.59 8.30 4.63
CA ALA A 112 -6.05 8.27 4.63
C ALA A 112 -6.60 8.85 5.93
N PHE A 113 -6.09 8.44 7.09
CA PHE A 113 -6.49 8.97 8.39
C PHE A 113 -6.38 10.51 8.46
N ARG A 114 -5.37 11.10 7.81
CA ARG A 114 -5.14 12.54 7.81
C ARG A 114 -5.96 13.29 6.74
N ARG A 115 -6.30 12.65 5.61
CA ARG A 115 -7.04 13.29 4.49
C ARG A 115 -8.54 12.98 4.49
N CYS A 116 -8.94 11.87 5.10
CA CYS A 116 -10.24 11.24 4.98
C CYS A 116 -10.85 10.99 6.36
N PRO A 117 -11.49 12.00 6.99
CA PRO A 117 -12.02 11.88 8.35
C PRO A 117 -13.18 10.87 8.50
N PHE A 118 -13.74 10.36 7.40
CA PHE A 118 -14.88 9.43 7.39
C PHE A 118 -14.50 7.98 7.03
N LEU A 119 -13.22 7.71 6.71
CA LEU A 119 -12.73 6.37 6.35
C LEU A 119 -12.25 5.65 7.61
N GLN A 120 -13.17 5.27 8.50
CA GLN A 120 -12.81 4.55 9.73
C GLN A 120 -13.22 3.06 9.72
N ASP A 121 -13.94 2.57 8.71
CA ASP A 121 -14.58 1.25 8.80
C ASP A 121 -14.44 0.33 7.57
N SER A 122 -13.65 0.68 6.56
CA SER A 122 -13.42 -0.24 5.44
C SER A 122 -12.33 -1.26 5.80
N SER A 123 -12.66 -2.18 6.70
CA SER A 123 -11.88 -3.42 6.83
C SER A 123 -11.78 -4.07 5.44
N PRO A 124 -10.57 -4.45 4.98
CA PRO A 124 -10.42 -5.12 3.70
C PRO A 124 -11.28 -6.38 3.72
N LYS A 125 -12.27 -6.45 2.81
CA LYS A 125 -13.05 -7.67 2.63
C LYS A 125 -12.08 -8.79 2.26
N THR A 126 -11.85 -9.71 3.18
CA THR A 126 -11.11 -10.94 2.93
C THR A 126 -11.73 -11.59 1.70
N LEU A 127 -10.97 -11.83 0.63
CA LEU A 127 -11.45 -12.62 -0.48
C LEU A 127 -11.54 -14.08 0.01
N GLU A 128 -12.72 -14.45 0.52
CA GLU A 128 -13.09 -15.85 0.67
C GLU A 128 -12.97 -16.53 -0.71
N GLY A 129 -12.00 -17.44 -0.86
CA GLY A 129 -11.92 -18.29 -2.05
C GLY A 129 -10.58 -18.39 -2.78
N LEU A 130 -9.53 -17.65 -2.38
CA LEU A 130 -8.21 -17.80 -3.02
C LEU A 130 -7.53 -19.14 -2.71
N GLY A 131 -7.97 -19.83 -1.64
CA GLY A 131 -7.39 -21.11 -1.18
C GLY A 131 -7.63 -22.32 -2.08
N GLY A 132 -8.51 -22.23 -3.09
CA GLY A 132 -8.85 -23.36 -3.96
C GLY A 132 -8.22 -23.34 -5.36
N VAL A 133 -7.61 -22.23 -5.78
CA VAL A 133 -7.30 -21.99 -7.22
C VAL A 133 -5.82 -21.69 -7.50
N LEU A 134 -4.99 -21.44 -6.48
CA LEU A 134 -3.57 -21.14 -6.70
C LEU A 134 -2.71 -22.40 -6.74
N GLU A 135 -2.68 -23.07 -7.89
CA GLU A 135 -1.49 -23.83 -8.26
C GLU A 135 -0.35 -22.84 -8.48
N THR A 136 0.68 -22.92 -7.62
CA THR A 136 1.85 -22.03 -7.59
C THR A 136 2.71 -22.24 -8.82
N SER A 137 2.28 -21.71 -9.96
CA SER A 137 3.07 -21.71 -11.19
C SER A 137 3.91 -20.45 -11.29
N TYR A 138 5.12 -20.61 -11.80
CA TYR A 138 6.03 -19.50 -12.14
C TYR A 138 5.37 -18.45 -13.05
N SER A 139 4.46 -18.88 -13.93
CA SER A 139 3.66 -18.00 -14.80
C SER A 139 2.76 -17.05 -14.00
N MET A 140 2.15 -17.54 -12.92
CA MET A 140 1.26 -16.74 -12.08
C MET A 140 2.03 -15.68 -11.27
N GLU A 141 3.19 -16.04 -10.72
CA GLU A 141 4.06 -15.08 -10.03
C GLU A 141 4.41 -13.90 -10.95
N VAL A 142 4.82 -14.22 -12.18
CA VAL A 142 5.19 -13.20 -13.17
C VAL A 142 4.03 -12.25 -13.46
N VAL A 143 2.84 -12.79 -13.73
CA VAL A 143 1.68 -11.96 -14.06
C VAL A 143 1.25 -11.12 -12.86
N ALA A 144 1.24 -11.69 -11.65
CA ALA A 144 0.87 -10.97 -10.44
C ALA A 144 1.82 -9.80 -10.18
N LEU A 145 3.14 -10.03 -10.24
CA LEU A 145 4.15 -8.99 -10.01
C LEU A 145 4.14 -7.91 -11.10
N ARG A 146 3.87 -8.28 -12.36
CA ARG A 146 3.73 -7.30 -13.46
C ARG A 146 2.50 -6.40 -13.29
N ARG A 147 1.35 -6.97 -12.92
CA ARG A 147 0.14 -6.18 -12.65
C ARG A 147 0.31 -5.31 -11.42
N LEU A 148 0.94 -5.82 -10.36
CA LEU A 148 1.30 -5.05 -9.17
C LEU A 148 2.21 -3.87 -9.53
N GLN A 149 3.24 -4.09 -10.35
CA GLN A 149 4.14 -3.04 -10.80
C GLN A 149 3.40 -1.91 -11.52
N GLY A 150 2.51 -2.24 -12.47
CA GLY A 150 1.72 -1.23 -13.17
C GLY A 150 0.81 -0.46 -12.19
N PHE A 151 0.17 -1.17 -11.27
CA PHE A 151 -0.70 -0.57 -10.28
C PHE A 151 0.05 0.39 -9.34
N LEU A 152 1.26 0.01 -8.90
CA LEU A 152 2.15 0.86 -8.11
C LEU A 152 2.58 2.12 -8.87
N GLN A 153 2.78 2.03 -10.18
CA GLN A 153 3.06 3.19 -11.02
C GLN A 153 1.85 4.13 -11.13
N ASP A 154 0.64 3.58 -11.29
CA ASP A 154 -0.60 4.35 -11.30
C ASP A 154 -0.82 5.05 -9.94
N MET A 155 -0.58 4.35 -8.82
CA MET A 155 -0.61 4.94 -7.48
C MET A 155 0.33 6.13 -7.36
N LEU A 156 1.56 5.99 -7.87
CA LEU A 156 2.55 7.06 -7.79
C LEU A 156 2.08 8.33 -8.50
N GLN A 157 1.51 8.18 -9.70
CA GLN A 157 0.93 9.31 -10.45
C GLN A 157 -0.25 9.93 -9.69
N GLN A 158 -1.13 9.11 -9.13
CA GLN A 158 -2.32 9.58 -8.43
C GLN A 158 -1.96 10.29 -7.12
N LEU A 159 -0.93 9.83 -6.41
CA LEU A 159 -0.40 10.50 -5.22
C LEU A 159 0.13 11.90 -5.53
N ASP A 160 0.64 12.17 -6.73
CA ASP A 160 1.03 13.53 -7.16
C ASP A 160 -0.19 14.44 -7.36
N LEU A 161 -1.33 13.87 -7.75
CA LEU A 161 -2.58 14.59 -7.99
C LEU A 161 -3.44 14.80 -6.74
N SER A 162 -2.96 14.35 -5.57
CA SER A 162 -3.72 14.35 -4.31
C SER A 162 -5.06 13.60 -4.45
N PRO A 163 -5.04 12.25 -4.43
CA PRO A 163 -6.20 11.45 -4.74
C PRO A 163 -7.27 11.63 -3.66
N GLY A 164 -8.53 11.52 -4.09
CA GLY A 164 -9.66 11.55 -3.19
C GLY A 164 -9.72 10.35 -2.25
N CYS A 165 -10.60 10.47 -1.28
CA CYS A 165 -11.21 9.37 -0.56
C CYS A 165 -12.24 8.68 -1.49
#